data_AF-A0A498Q177-F1
#
_entry.id   AF-A0A498Q177-F1
#
_cell.length_a   1.000
_cell.length_b   1.000
_cell.length_c   1.000
_cell.angle_alpha   90.00
_cell.angle_beta   90.00
_cell.angle_gamma   90.00
#
_symmetry.space_group_name_H-M   'P 1'
#
loop_
_entity.id
_entity.type
_entity.pdbx_description
1 polymer ?
#
loop_
_entity_poly.entity_id
_entity_poly.type
_entity_poly.pdbx_seq_one_letter_code
_entity_poly.pdbx_strand_id
1 'polypeptide(L)'
;MIAEQASIDGAGCTPGWLVGADGLITAELIAELAQSAKLIPLIHPADAPPEPGYVPSKALADFVRCRDLTCRWPGCDQPAVRCDIDHTIPYAAGGPTHAAKLKCYCRLFRYRNNLHYADIRIMPILV
;
A
#
# COMPACT_ATOMS: atom_id res chain seq x y z
N MET A 1 5.99 -7.94 7.23
CA MET A 1 4.77 -8.55 7.78
C MET A 1 4.00 -7.48 8.54
N ILE A 2 2.68 -7.53 8.52
CA ILE A 2 1.78 -6.67 9.30
C ILE A 2 1.06 -7.56 10.29
N ALA A 3 0.99 -7.15 11.56
CA ALA A 3 0.24 -7.84 12.60
C ALA A 3 -0.33 -6.82 13.57
N GLU A 4 -1.41 -7.17 14.26
CA GLU A 4 -1.94 -6.36 15.35
C GLU A 4 -1.10 -6.49 16.61
N GLN A 5 -1.18 -5.49 17.49
CA GLN A 5 -0.41 -5.48 18.74
C GLN A 5 -0.75 -6.67 19.65
N ALA A 6 -2.02 -7.10 19.71
CA ALA A 6 -2.41 -8.24 20.53
C ALA A 6 -1.72 -9.55 20.11
N SER A 7 -1.54 -9.80 18.81
CA SER A 7 -0.79 -10.96 18.31
C SER A 7 0.71 -10.84 18.55
N ILE A 8 1.27 -9.63 18.52
CA ILE A 8 2.67 -9.37 18.88
C ILE A 8 2.90 -9.68 20.37
N ASP A 9 1.96 -9.28 21.23
CA ASP A 9 2.04 -9.47 22.68
C ASP A 9 1.68 -10.90 23.13
N GLY A 10 1.32 -11.80 22.20
CA GLY A 10 0.88 -13.16 22.50
C GLY A 10 -0.50 -13.25 23.17
N ALA A 11 -1.27 -12.16 23.17
CA ALA A 11 -2.60 -12.05 23.78
C ALA A 11 -3.76 -12.22 22.79
N GLY A 12 -3.49 -12.20 21.48
CA GLY A 12 -4.46 -12.29 20.40
C GLY A 12 -4.31 -13.55 19.54
N CYS A 13 -5.33 -13.85 18.74
CA CYS A 13 -5.34 -14.96 17.78
C CYS A 13 -5.39 -14.51 16.31
N THR A 14 -5.38 -13.20 16.06
CA THR A 14 -5.47 -12.65 14.70
C THR A 14 -4.19 -12.96 13.93
N PRO A 15 -4.28 -13.59 12.75
CA PRO A 15 -3.11 -13.84 11.94
C PRO A 15 -2.52 -12.54 11.38
N GLY A 16 -1.22 -12.56 11.15
CA GLY A 16 -0.48 -11.51 10.46
C GLY A 16 -0.43 -11.79 8.98
N TRP A 17 -0.11 -10.75 8.21
CA TRP A 17 0.03 -10.84 6.77
C TRP A 17 1.47 -10.59 6.33
N LEU A 18 2.03 -11.53 5.58
CA LEU A 18 3.36 -11.39 5.02
C LEU A 18 3.31 -10.59 3.71
N VAL A 19 3.66 -9.30 3.84
CA VAL A 19 3.70 -8.35 2.72
C VAL A 19 4.49 -8.89 1.53
N GLY A 20 3.81 -9.06 0.39
CA GLY A 20 4.38 -9.47 -0.89
C GLY A 20 4.56 -10.97 -1.10
N ALA A 21 4.12 -11.81 -0.15
CA ALA A 21 4.03 -13.26 -0.32
C ALA A 21 2.58 -13.77 -0.28
N ASP A 22 1.59 -12.87 -0.11
CA ASP A 22 0.16 -13.16 0.03
C ASP A 22 -0.17 -14.31 1.00
N GLY A 23 0.66 -14.46 2.04
CA GLY A 23 0.56 -15.51 3.04
C GLY A 23 0.13 -14.97 4.39
N LEU A 24 -0.73 -15.73 5.08
CA LEU A 24 -1.05 -15.50 6.48
C LEU A 24 -0.01 -16.20 7.38
N ILE A 25 0.34 -15.55 8.47
CA ILE A 25 1.21 -16.07 9.53
C ILE A 25 0.37 -16.17 10.80
N THR A 26 0.40 -17.32 11.45
CA THR A 26 -0.36 -17.54 12.70
C THR A 26 0.07 -16.58 13.80
N ALA A 27 -0.85 -16.20 14.69
CA ALA A 27 -0.54 -15.34 15.84
C ALA A 27 0.57 -15.91 16.75
N GLU A 28 0.63 -17.23 16.92
CA GLU A 28 1.70 -17.90 17.68
C GLU A 28 3.08 -17.63 17.08
N LEU A 29 3.26 -17.93 15.78
CA LEU A 29 4.50 -17.62 15.06
C LEU A 29 4.81 -16.11 15.04
N ILE A 30 3.80 -15.22 15.05
CA ILE A 30 4.04 -13.77 15.19
C ILE A 30 4.67 -13.45 16.55
N ALA A 31 4.09 -13.96 17.63
CA ALA A 31 4.61 -13.75 18.99
C ALA A 31 6.04 -14.30 19.14
N GLU A 32 6.34 -15.44 18.52
CA GLU A 32 7.70 -15.99 18.45
C GLU A 32 8.67 -15.05 17.70
N LEU A 33 8.29 -14.64 16.48
CA LEU A 33 9.11 -13.74 15.66
C LEU A 33 9.33 -12.39 16.35
N ALA A 34 8.33 -11.88 17.07
CA ALA A 34 8.38 -10.60 17.77
C ALA A 34 9.48 -10.53 18.85
N GLN A 35 9.93 -11.67 19.39
CA GLN A 35 11.00 -11.72 20.40
C GLN A 35 12.35 -11.19 19.89
N SER A 36 12.58 -11.24 18.57
CA SER A 36 13.84 -10.81 17.96
C SER A 36 13.66 -9.85 16.77
N ALA A 37 12.44 -9.74 16.24
CA ALA A 37 12.15 -8.85 15.12
C ALA A 37 12.27 -7.37 15.53
N LYS A 38 12.80 -6.55 14.63
CA LYS A 38 12.66 -5.09 14.75
C LYS A 38 11.20 -4.72 14.47
N LEU A 39 10.48 -4.31 15.51
CA LEU A 39 9.12 -3.83 15.40
C LEU A 39 9.12 -2.39 14.84
N ILE A 40 8.37 -2.18 13.76
CA ILE A 40 8.19 -0.88 13.13
C ILE A 40 6.69 -0.56 13.17
N PRO A 41 6.26 0.52 13.83
CA PRO A 41 4.85 0.86 13.91
C PRO A 41 4.33 1.30 12.54
N LEU A 42 3.21 0.71 12.12
CA LEU A 42 2.45 1.16 10.96
C LEU A 42 1.38 2.15 11.44
N ILE A 43 1.62 3.43 11.25
CA ILE A 43 0.71 4.48 11.70
C ILE A 43 -0.31 4.77 10.60
N HIS A 44 -1.59 4.61 10.91
CA HIS A 44 -2.65 5.08 10.02
C HIS A 44 -2.61 6.62 9.99
N PRO A 45 -2.48 7.26 8.81
CA PRO A 45 -2.29 8.70 8.71
C PRO A 45 -3.53 9.51 9.10
N ALA A 46 -4.69 8.87 9.27
CA ALA A 46 -5.95 9.50 9.68
C ALA A 46 -6.22 10.77 8.83
N ASP A 47 -6.38 11.92 9.47
CA ASP A 47 -6.59 13.22 8.83
C ASP A 47 -5.28 14.06 8.74
N ALA A 48 -4.11 13.40 8.77
CA ALA A 48 -2.83 14.09 8.66
C ALA A 48 -2.78 14.92 7.35
N PRO A 49 -2.25 16.15 7.41
CA PRO A 49 -2.12 16.96 6.20
C PRO A 49 -1.19 16.29 5.18
N PRO A 50 -1.30 16.66 3.89
CA PRO A 50 -0.31 16.26 2.89
C PRO A 50 1.11 16.58 3.34
N GLU A 51 2.03 15.66 3.07
CA GLU A 51 3.45 15.88 3.31
C GLU A 51 4.02 16.90 2.30
N PRO A 52 5.02 17.69 2.71
CA PRO A 52 5.68 18.61 1.80
C PRO A 52 6.52 17.83 0.78
N GLY A 53 6.50 18.28 -0.47
CA GLY A 53 7.37 17.73 -1.52
C GLY A 53 6.78 16.54 -2.27
N TYR A 54 7.51 16.11 -3.30
CA TYR A 54 7.08 15.04 -4.21
C TYR A 54 7.26 13.64 -3.62
N VAL A 55 8.37 13.42 -2.90
CA VAL A 55 8.73 12.09 -2.40
C VAL A 55 8.05 11.86 -1.05
N PRO A 56 7.18 10.84 -0.90
CA PRO A 56 6.58 10.54 0.39
C PRO A 56 7.64 10.09 1.39
N SER A 57 7.42 10.40 2.66
CA SER A 57 8.19 9.88 3.78
C SER A 57 8.15 8.36 3.81
N LYS A 58 9.10 7.75 4.52
CA LYS A 58 9.09 6.30 4.72
C LYS A 58 7.79 5.82 5.38
N ALA A 59 7.27 6.56 6.37
CA ALA A 59 6.05 6.20 7.07
C ALA A 59 4.83 6.21 6.13
N LEU A 60 4.68 7.27 5.33
CA LEU A 60 3.60 7.37 4.35
C LEU A 60 3.74 6.30 3.26
N ALA A 61 4.96 6.05 2.78
CA ALA A 61 5.22 5.04 1.77
C ALA A 61 4.95 3.61 2.28
N ASP A 62 5.31 3.31 3.52
CA ASP A 62 5.02 2.03 4.17
C ASP A 62 3.51 1.86 4.35
N PHE A 63 2.79 2.89 4.80
CA PHE A 63 1.33 2.89 4.87
C PHE A 63 0.67 2.61 3.51
N VAL A 64 1.04 3.35 2.46
CA VAL A 64 0.45 3.19 1.12
C VAL A 64 0.65 1.77 0.60
N ARG A 65 1.84 1.17 0.78
CA ARG A 65 2.09 -0.22 0.37
C ARG A 65 1.29 -1.23 1.17
N CYS A 66 1.18 -1.02 2.47
CA CYS A 66 0.38 -1.88 3.35
C CYS A 66 -1.11 -1.81 3.05
N ARG A 67 -1.62 -0.63 2.67
CA ARG A 67 -3.00 -0.44 2.26
C ARG A 67 -3.29 -1.07 0.90
N ASP A 68 -2.38 -0.87 -0.07
CA ASP A 68 -2.64 -1.27 -1.45
C ASP A 68 -2.43 -2.76 -1.67
N LEU A 69 -1.54 -3.41 -0.90
CA LEU A 69 -1.12 -4.82 -0.95
C LEU A 69 -0.46 -5.23 -2.28
N THR A 70 -1.11 -4.92 -3.40
CA THR A 70 -0.70 -5.15 -4.77
C THR A 70 -0.83 -3.86 -5.61
N CYS A 71 -0.41 -3.93 -6.87
CA CYS A 71 -0.65 -2.89 -7.86
C CYS A 71 -2.13 -2.53 -7.92
N ARG A 72 -2.46 -1.23 -7.91
CA ARG A 72 -3.83 -0.73 -7.95
C ARG A 72 -4.47 -0.74 -9.33
N TRP A 73 -3.74 -1.18 -10.36
CA TRP A 73 -4.32 -1.37 -11.68
C TRP A 73 -5.29 -2.56 -11.67
N PRO A 74 -6.51 -2.42 -12.23
CA PRO A 74 -7.48 -3.52 -12.24
C PRO A 74 -6.91 -4.81 -12.83
N GLY A 75 -6.99 -5.90 -12.07
CA GLY A 75 -6.52 -7.23 -12.50
C GLY A 75 -5.01 -7.47 -12.41
N CYS A 76 -4.23 -6.55 -11.83
CA CYS A 76 -2.80 -6.77 -11.58
C CYS A 76 -2.57 -7.23 -10.13
N ASP A 77 -1.77 -8.28 -9.96
CA ASP A 77 -1.42 -8.90 -8.67
C ASP A 77 0.03 -8.61 -8.25
N GLN A 78 0.79 -7.81 -9.01
CA GLN A 78 2.17 -7.46 -8.66
C GLN A 78 2.21 -6.88 -7.23
N PRO A 79 3.03 -7.44 -6.33
CA PRO A 79 3.14 -6.96 -4.96
C PRO A 79 3.46 -5.46 -4.87
N ALA A 80 2.81 -4.73 -3.96
CA ALA A 80 3.02 -3.28 -3.76
C ALA A 80 4.47 -2.92 -3.39
N VAL A 81 5.20 -3.84 -2.76
CA VAL A 81 6.64 -3.71 -2.47
C VAL A 81 7.53 -3.68 -3.72
N ARG A 82 7.01 -4.18 -4.86
CA ARG A 82 7.65 -4.11 -6.18
C ARG A 82 7.01 -3.05 -7.08
N CYS A 83 6.16 -2.20 -6.51
CA CYS A 83 5.50 -1.11 -7.20
C CYS A 83 6.13 0.23 -6.82
N ASP A 84 6.04 1.15 -7.76
CA ASP A 84 6.31 2.56 -7.51
C ASP A 84 5.06 3.19 -6.88
N ILE A 85 5.26 4.21 -6.06
CA ILE A 85 4.15 5.02 -5.52
C ILE A 85 3.99 6.22 -6.44
N ASP A 86 2.77 6.41 -6.96
CA ASP A 86 2.46 7.51 -7.85
C ASP A 86 1.27 8.34 -7.35
N HIS A 87 1.26 9.61 -7.72
CA HIS A 87 0.15 10.50 -7.40
C HIS A 87 -1.03 10.23 -8.32
N THR A 88 -2.23 10.18 -7.76
CA THR A 88 -3.48 10.04 -8.52
C THR A 88 -3.74 11.29 -9.38
N ILE A 89 -3.40 12.46 -8.85
CA ILE A 89 -3.34 13.72 -9.59
C ILE A 89 -1.86 14.03 -9.76
N PRO A 90 -1.35 14.34 -10.97
CA PRO A 90 0.06 14.65 -11.14
C PRO A 90 0.54 15.72 -10.14
N TYR A 91 1.67 15.48 -9.47
CA TYR A 91 2.19 16.42 -8.47
C TYR A 91 2.40 17.83 -9.06
N ALA A 92 2.90 17.91 -10.30
CA ALA A 92 3.06 19.17 -11.04
C ALA A 92 1.75 19.91 -11.32
N ALA A 93 0.61 19.21 -11.27
CA ALA A 93 -0.73 19.78 -11.40
C ALA A 93 -1.38 20.07 -10.01
N GLY A 94 -0.58 20.11 -8.94
CA GLY A 94 -1.07 20.35 -7.57
C GLY A 94 -1.56 19.10 -6.85
N GLY A 95 -1.24 17.90 -7.33
CA GLY A 95 -1.57 16.66 -6.66
C GLY A 95 -0.86 16.53 -5.30
N PRO A 96 -1.58 16.23 -4.21
CA PRO A 96 -0.97 16.21 -2.88
C PRO A 96 -0.25 14.88 -2.60
N THR A 97 0.89 14.97 -1.92
CA THR A 97 1.60 13.82 -1.33
C THR A 97 0.87 13.40 -0.06
N HIS A 98 -0.24 12.70 -0.22
CA HIS A 98 -1.15 12.34 0.86
C HIS A 98 -1.62 10.91 0.71
N ALA A 99 -1.88 10.24 1.84
CA ALA A 99 -2.30 8.85 1.90
C ALA A 99 -3.43 8.54 0.91
N ALA A 100 -4.51 9.32 0.91
CA ALA A 100 -5.66 9.12 0.03
C ALA A 100 -5.40 9.36 -1.48
N LYS A 101 -4.27 9.99 -1.85
CA LYS A 101 -3.97 10.40 -3.23
C LYS A 101 -2.73 9.73 -3.83
N LEU A 102 -1.97 9.00 -3.03
CA LEU A 102 -0.89 8.14 -3.50
C LEU A 102 -1.40 6.71 -3.73
N LYS A 103 -0.88 6.02 -4.75
CA LYS A 103 -1.22 4.62 -5.08
C LYS A 103 0.00 3.86 -5.55
N CYS A 104 0.04 2.56 -5.28
CA CYS A 104 1.03 1.65 -5.84
C CYS A 104 0.68 1.24 -7.28
N TYR A 105 1.61 1.45 -8.22
CA TYR A 105 1.54 0.90 -9.58
C TYR A 105 2.84 0.21 -9.96
N CYS A 106 2.74 -0.97 -10.58
CA CYS A 106 3.91 -1.64 -11.14
C CYS A 106 4.47 -0.83 -12.32
N ARG A 107 5.74 -1.04 -12.68
CA ARG A 107 6.38 -0.26 -13.77
C ARG A 107 5.59 -0.25 -15.08
N LEU A 108 4.96 -1.38 -15.44
CA LEU A 108 4.11 -1.51 -16.62
C LEU A 108 2.89 -0.56 -16.55
N PHE A 109 2.16 -0.61 -15.43
CA PHE A 109 0.92 0.16 -15.28
C PHE A 109 1.15 1.57 -14.76
N ARG A 110 2.33 1.89 -14.22
CA ARG A 110 2.72 3.27 -13.90
C ARG A 110 2.81 4.11 -15.17
N TYR A 111 3.51 3.60 -16.18
CA TYR A 111 3.57 4.26 -17.50
C TYR A 111 2.17 4.44 -18.07
N ARG A 112 1.32 3.42 -17.97
CA ARG A 112 -0.07 3.50 -18.42
C ARG A 112 -0.89 4.53 -17.62
N ASN A 113 -0.86 4.51 -16.29
CA ASN A 113 -1.58 5.46 -15.45
C ASN A 113 -1.23 6.91 -15.79
N ASN A 114 0.05 7.18 -16.10
CA ASN A 114 0.52 8.51 -16.47
C ASN A 114 0.13 8.94 -17.90
N LEU A 115 -0.48 8.05 -18.68
CA LEU A 115 -1.03 8.30 -20.02
C LEU A 115 -2.56 8.18 -20.06
N HIS A 116 -3.20 7.43 -19.16
CA HIS A 116 -4.51 6.81 -19.40
C HIS A 116 -5.73 7.41 -18.67
N TYR A 117 -5.72 8.62 -18.12
CA TYR A 117 -7.03 9.27 -17.87
C TYR A 117 -7.64 9.90 -19.14
N ALA A 118 -6.88 10.03 -20.24
CA ALA A 118 -7.39 10.55 -21.51
C ALA A 118 -8.06 9.49 -22.41
N ASP A 119 -7.69 8.20 -22.28
CA ASP A 119 -8.00 7.18 -23.30
C ASP A 119 -8.82 5.96 -22.81
N ILE A 120 -9.32 5.97 -21.56
CA ILE A 120 -10.20 4.88 -21.09
C ILE A 120 -11.56 4.99 -21.82
N ARG A 121 -11.81 4.05 -22.74
CA ARG A 121 -13.13 3.86 -23.36
C ARG A 121 -13.89 2.80 -22.59
N ILE A 122 -14.99 3.18 -21.94
CA ILE A 122 -15.98 2.24 -21.40
C ILE A 122 -16.94 1.89 -22.53
N MET A 123 -16.92 0.64 -22.98
CA MET A 123 -17.93 0.12 -23.92
C MET A 123 -19.06 -0.51 -23.11
N PRO A 124 -20.30 0.01 -23.17
CA PRO A 124 -21.42 -0.61 -22.47
C PRO A 124 -21.77 -1.95 -23.12
N ILE A 125 -22.20 -2.92 -22.30
CA ILE A 125 -22.90 -4.11 -22.80
C ILE A 125 -24.28 -3.63 -23.23
N LEU A 126 -24.53 -3.63 -24.54
CA LEU A 126 -25.87 -3.49 -25.09
C LEU A 126 -26.53 -4.87 -25.00
N VAL A 127 -27.33 -5.08 -23.96
CA VAL A 127 -28.38 -6.11 -23.97
C VAL A 127 -29.60 -5.58 -24.72
#